data_AF-A0A928J540-F1
#
_entry.id   AF-A0A928J540-F1
#
_cell.length_a   1.000
_cell.length_b   1.000
_cell.length_c   1.000
_cell.angle_alpha   90.00
_cell.angle_beta   90.00
_cell.angle_gamma   90.00
#
_symmetry.space_group_name_H-M   'P 1'
#
loop_
_entity.id
_entity.type
_entity.pdbx_description
1 polymer ?
#
loop_
_entity_poly.entity_id
_entity_poly.type
_entity_poly.pdbx_seq_one_letter_code
_entity_poly.pdbx_strand_id
1 'polypeptide(L)'
;MKKYIVLVLALIFVALPICSCKNNDGPTVNEDGVVLLEEPIVIADASGAYFTVVKPSESTEIIDSCVFSLAKPAEGFSLKHAVAKKDGNGNTDKEILIGFTCRAESAAAMESIGYDDYSITYSNNKIIVAAHNPERLSEAVTFLKEKLLKVTDGKLEYIGNYTYESSDALMIGEGDSIDDYKIVCGDDSLYMSAQSIQKYVKAKYGVQLEIIYDTKPKDSKEIVLGNAKRDICALADGLGMGEGIIAVKDKDLLIAAKDITTTLALFDIFTEEYISGLYTDTFNFKADFETTVNVYKDEFKDSNKVSDGSDIRVMSFNVLVDIWSDTPAVKGRDTTVAKTLMYYAPDVVGLQEASATWHKNLKSLLKNTPYKLICTEHEYVDAKYGNLNFVPILYNSETLTLKDSGTREYTSAHVKYMRTISWALFEKVEGKEQFIVVNTHYEAPGKNAEEKAEYLEHRKKQTADMIKFLGELEDKYDLPILLTGDFNTTEGNDKTGHHSPYWNIINSGMHEAKYTADVIKRACSTWHELGASVSTESDGSFDHIFGNDKIKFTYFNTLVDKMLINAADHCPIYADVKFK
;
A
#
# COMPACT_ATOMS: atom_id res chain seq x y z
N MET A 1 22.71 -18.14 46.96
CA MET A 1 24.16 -18.41 47.20
C MET A 1 24.57 -19.52 46.23
N LYS A 2 25.48 -19.39 45.25
CA LYS A 2 26.51 -18.43 44.88
C LYS A 2 26.62 -18.38 43.33
N LYS A 3 26.92 -17.17 42.83
CA LYS A 3 27.41 -16.75 41.51
C LYS A 3 28.34 -17.76 40.81
N TYR A 4 28.29 -17.85 39.47
CA TYR A 4 29.40 -17.56 38.56
C TYR A 4 28.87 -17.31 37.14
N ILE A 5 29.26 -16.15 36.59
CA ILE A 5 29.07 -15.66 35.23
C ILE A 5 30.12 -16.35 34.34
N VAL A 6 29.73 -16.86 33.17
CA VAL A 6 30.67 -17.33 32.14
C VAL A 6 30.64 -16.33 30.98
N LEU A 7 31.77 -15.64 30.83
CA LEU A 7 32.17 -14.83 29.69
C LEU A 7 32.30 -15.73 28.44
N VAL A 8 31.68 -15.35 27.32
CA VAL A 8 32.06 -15.86 25.99
C VAL A 8 32.53 -14.66 25.18
N LEU A 9 33.85 -14.48 25.13
CA LEU A 9 34.55 -13.53 24.28
C LEU A 9 34.63 -14.08 22.86
N ALA A 10 34.19 -13.27 21.90
CA ALA A 10 34.31 -13.51 20.48
C ALA A 10 35.79 -13.52 20.03
N LEU A 11 36.17 -14.53 19.27
CA LEU A 11 37.44 -14.63 18.55
C LEU A 11 37.15 -15.14 17.15
N ILE A 12 36.99 -14.22 16.19
CA ILE A 12 37.13 -14.53 14.76
C ILE A 12 38.28 -13.65 14.23
N PHE A 13 39.50 -14.19 14.34
CA PHE A 13 40.65 -13.73 13.57
C PHE A 13 40.64 -14.48 12.24
N VAL A 14 40.41 -13.77 11.13
CA VAL A 14 40.77 -14.27 9.80
C VAL A 14 42.24 -13.94 9.59
N ALA A 15 43.08 -14.98 9.60
CA ALA A 15 44.51 -14.90 9.38
C ALA A 15 44.86 -14.93 7.88
N LEU A 16 45.73 -14.01 7.42
CA LEU A 16 46.70 -14.26 6.35
C LEU A 16 48.00 -13.45 6.62
N PRO A 17 49.16 -13.90 6.09
CA PRO A 17 50.43 -13.86 6.83
C PRO A 17 51.45 -12.87 6.25
N ILE A 18 52.08 -12.03 7.09
CA ILE A 18 53.37 -11.40 6.77
C ILE A 18 54.24 -11.29 8.04
N CYS A 19 55.51 -11.66 7.88
CA CYS A 19 56.64 -11.66 8.80
C CYS A 19 56.64 -10.67 9.99
N SER A 20 56.75 -11.25 11.19
CA SER A 20 57.66 -10.89 12.29
C SER A 20 58.29 -9.48 12.29
N CYS A 21 57.70 -8.58 13.08
CA CYS A 21 58.43 -7.78 14.08
C CYS A 21 57.46 -7.38 15.21
N LYS A 22 57.95 -7.48 16.45
CA LYS A 22 57.24 -7.34 17.72
C LYS A 22 56.61 -5.95 17.90
N ASN A 23 55.34 -5.92 18.34
CA ASN A 23 54.90 -5.28 19.59
C ASN A 23 53.43 -5.68 19.86
N ASN A 24 53.21 -6.38 20.98
CA ASN A 24 51.91 -6.81 21.49
C ASN A 24 51.48 -5.82 22.57
N ASP A 25 50.87 -4.71 22.19
CA ASP A 25 50.00 -3.96 23.10
C ASP A 25 48.67 -3.77 22.36
N GLY A 26 47.57 -4.18 22.98
CA GLY A 26 46.24 -3.98 22.41
C GLY A 26 45.93 -2.48 22.26
N PRO A 27 44.84 -2.13 21.56
CA PRO A 27 44.42 -0.72 21.42
C PRO A 27 44.28 -0.05 22.79
N THR A 28 44.80 1.18 22.92
CA THR A 28 44.69 1.95 24.16
C THR A 28 43.29 2.54 24.27
N VAL A 29 42.59 2.27 25.37
CA VAL A 29 41.21 2.75 25.61
C VAL A 29 41.20 3.71 26.79
N ASN A 30 40.54 4.87 26.66
CA ASN A 30 40.41 5.85 27.74
C ASN A 30 39.17 5.59 28.63
N GLU A 31 38.97 6.42 29.66
CA GLU A 31 37.86 6.30 30.62
C GLU A 31 36.46 6.53 30.01
N ASP A 32 36.38 7.22 28.87
CA ASP A 32 35.14 7.42 28.10
C ASP A 32 34.88 6.26 27.10
N GLY A 33 35.70 5.20 27.11
CA GLY A 33 35.57 4.07 26.18
C GLY A 33 36.14 4.34 24.77
N VAL A 34 36.86 5.45 24.59
CA VAL A 34 37.47 5.82 23.30
C VAL A 34 38.71 4.99 23.04
N VAL A 35 38.77 4.36 21.87
CA VAL A 35 39.95 3.70 21.33
C VAL A 35 40.88 4.75 20.72
N LEU A 36 41.96 5.11 21.42
CA LEU A 36 42.88 6.15 21.00
C LEU A 36 43.69 5.73 19.76
N LEU A 37 43.90 6.68 18.85
CA LEU A 37 44.83 6.52 17.73
C LEU A 37 46.27 6.59 18.24
N GLU A 38 47.19 5.85 17.58
CA GLU A 38 48.63 5.95 17.85
C GLU A 38 49.15 7.37 17.62
N GLU A 39 48.65 8.03 16.57
CA GLU A 39 48.89 9.45 16.27
C GLU A 39 47.56 10.18 16.00
N PRO A 40 47.26 11.29 16.72
CA PRO A 40 46.08 12.10 16.44
C PRO A 40 46.07 12.68 15.02
N ILE A 41 44.88 12.77 14.43
CA ILE A 41 44.71 13.29 13.06
C ILE A 41 44.40 14.79 13.12
N VAL A 42 45.30 15.62 12.57
CA VAL A 42 45.08 17.07 12.46
C VAL A 42 43.99 17.36 11.44
N ILE A 43 42.88 17.96 11.89
CA ILE A 43 41.72 18.29 11.07
C ILE A 43 41.66 19.76 10.64
N ALA A 44 42.27 20.67 11.41
CA ALA A 44 42.42 22.09 11.08
C ALA A 44 43.56 22.75 11.87
N ASP A 45 44.12 23.83 11.35
CA ASP A 45 45.04 24.71 12.08
C ASP A 45 44.86 26.19 11.68
N ALA A 46 45.78 27.05 12.09
CA ALA A 46 45.78 28.48 11.77
C ALA A 46 45.82 28.80 10.26
N SER A 47 46.22 27.86 9.39
CA SER A 47 46.21 28.01 7.93
C SER A 47 44.84 27.66 7.30
N GLY A 48 43.97 27.00 8.05
CA GLY A 48 42.60 26.66 7.65
C GLY A 48 42.23 25.20 7.90
N ALA A 49 41.02 24.83 7.45
CA ALA A 49 40.51 23.47 7.57
C ALA A 49 41.19 22.51 6.57
N TYR A 50 41.69 21.38 7.08
CA TYR A 50 42.18 20.27 6.25
C TYR A 50 41.05 19.31 5.86
N PHE A 51 40.03 19.21 6.70
CA PHE A 51 38.86 18.36 6.46
C PHE A 51 37.64 19.18 6.06
N THR A 52 36.79 18.58 5.21
CA THR A 52 35.46 19.11 4.87
C THR A 52 34.37 18.26 5.48
N VAL A 53 33.39 18.88 6.15
CA VAL A 53 32.20 18.19 6.68
C VAL A 53 31.24 17.90 5.52
N VAL A 54 30.87 16.64 5.33
CA VAL A 54 30.07 16.19 4.20
C VAL A 54 28.77 15.57 4.69
N LYS A 55 27.65 16.07 4.17
CA LYS A 55 26.30 15.54 4.45
C LYS A 55 25.70 14.80 3.25
N PRO A 56 24.72 13.91 3.44
CA PRO A 56 23.96 13.31 2.33
C PRO A 56 23.26 14.35 1.46
N SER A 57 22.94 13.96 0.22
CA SER A 57 22.21 14.80 -0.74
C SER A 57 20.77 15.09 -0.32
N GLU A 58 20.18 14.17 0.43
CA GLU A 58 18.87 14.33 1.08
C GLU A 58 19.15 14.45 2.58
N SER A 59 18.82 15.61 3.19
CA SER A 59 19.11 15.90 4.59
C SER A 59 17.85 16.34 5.34
N THR A 60 17.73 15.91 6.60
CA THR A 60 16.73 16.40 7.55
C THR A 60 17.24 17.64 8.29
N GLU A 61 16.35 18.37 8.98
CA GLU A 61 16.73 19.51 9.82
C GLU A 61 17.79 19.13 10.89
N ILE A 62 17.70 17.90 11.43
CA ILE A 62 18.65 17.39 12.41
C ILE A 62 20.03 17.16 11.79
N ILE A 63 20.10 16.59 10.58
CA ILE A 63 21.36 16.42 9.85
C ILE A 63 21.99 17.79 9.55
N ASP A 64 21.19 18.77 9.16
CA ASP A 64 21.66 20.13 8.91
C ASP A 64 22.18 20.81 10.18
N SER A 65 21.49 20.63 11.30
CA SER A 65 21.94 21.10 12.61
C SER A 65 23.27 20.46 13.02
N CYS A 66 23.43 19.15 12.82
CA CYS A 66 24.67 18.43 13.10
C CYS A 66 25.86 18.97 12.29
N VAL A 67 25.66 19.18 10.98
CA VAL A 67 26.68 19.73 10.08
C VAL A 67 27.03 21.16 10.48
N PHE A 68 26.04 21.99 10.78
CA PHE A 68 26.25 23.37 11.21
C PHE A 68 26.99 23.45 12.55
N SER A 69 26.65 22.56 13.49
CA SER A 69 27.31 22.43 14.79
C SER A 69 28.80 22.03 14.64
N LEU A 70 29.12 21.17 13.67
CA LEU A 70 30.50 20.77 13.36
C LEU A 70 31.27 21.78 12.51
N ALA A 71 30.61 22.68 11.79
CA ALA A 71 31.27 23.75 11.06
C ALA A 71 32.06 24.70 11.99
N LYS A 72 31.70 24.74 13.28
CA LYS A 72 32.44 25.43 14.35
C LYS A 72 32.66 24.47 15.53
N PRO A 73 33.61 23.52 15.38
CA PRO A 73 33.76 22.43 16.35
C PRO A 73 34.38 22.89 17.67
N ALA A 74 35.21 23.94 17.64
CA ALA A 74 35.89 24.53 18.80
C ALA A 74 36.12 26.05 18.59
N GLU A 75 36.35 26.79 19.66
CA GLU A 75 36.66 28.22 19.61
C GLU A 75 37.90 28.48 18.75
N GLY A 76 37.81 29.44 17.82
CA GLY A 76 38.91 29.79 16.91
C GLY A 76 39.06 28.88 15.68
N PHE A 77 38.27 27.81 15.56
CA PHE A 77 38.31 26.90 14.41
C PHE A 77 37.02 26.95 13.58
N SER A 78 37.16 26.84 12.25
CA SER A 78 36.02 26.77 11.33
C SER A 78 36.29 25.76 10.23
N LEU A 79 35.39 24.81 10.06
CA LEU A 79 35.44 23.78 9.03
C LEU A 79 34.54 24.17 7.85
N LYS A 80 34.99 23.83 6.63
CA LYS A 80 34.14 23.92 5.44
C LYS A 80 33.12 22.79 5.47
N HIS A 81 31.94 23.01 4.91
CA HIS A 81 30.96 21.95 4.72
C HIS A 81 30.45 21.88 3.27
N ALA A 82 30.05 20.69 2.84
CA ALA A 82 29.60 20.40 1.48
C ALA A 82 28.51 19.30 1.46
N VAL A 83 27.81 19.19 0.34
CA VAL A 83 26.85 18.12 0.08
C VAL A 83 27.55 17.01 -0.73
N ALA A 84 27.38 15.76 -0.32
CA ALA A 84 27.89 14.60 -1.03
C ALA A 84 27.22 14.49 -2.41
N LYS A 85 28.00 14.61 -3.49
CA LYS A 85 27.51 14.44 -4.87
C LYS A 85 27.53 12.96 -5.27
N LYS A 86 26.49 12.50 -5.99
CA LYS A 86 26.28 11.09 -6.39
C LYS A 86 27.42 10.48 -7.22
N ASP A 87 28.19 11.29 -7.95
CA ASP A 87 29.14 10.78 -8.96
C ASP A 87 30.58 10.55 -8.42
N GLY A 88 30.79 10.72 -7.11
CA GLY A 88 32.11 10.63 -6.50
C GLY A 88 32.47 9.23 -5.97
N ASN A 89 32.58 8.23 -6.84
CA ASN A 89 33.19 6.95 -6.46
C ASN A 89 34.69 7.16 -6.20
N GLY A 90 35.15 6.89 -4.97
CA GLY A 90 36.58 6.80 -4.64
C GLY A 90 37.28 8.13 -4.34
N ASN A 91 36.66 9.04 -3.60
CA ASN A 91 37.35 10.27 -3.17
C ASN A 91 38.40 9.97 -2.08
N THR A 92 39.67 10.32 -2.28
CA THR A 92 40.74 10.22 -1.27
C THR A 92 40.83 11.46 -0.37
N ASP A 93 39.93 12.44 -0.58
CA ASP A 93 39.88 13.67 0.19
C ASP A 93 39.66 13.42 1.68
N LYS A 94 40.18 14.37 2.47
CA LYS A 94 39.97 14.44 3.91
C LYS A 94 38.56 14.94 4.20
N GLU A 95 37.67 14.03 4.58
CA GLU A 95 36.24 14.30 4.79
C GLU A 95 35.80 13.88 6.20
N ILE A 96 34.84 14.62 6.78
CA ILE A 96 34.05 14.17 7.94
C ILE A 96 32.67 13.84 7.42
N LEU A 97 32.35 12.55 7.32
CA LEU A 97 31.10 12.06 6.78
C LEU A 97 30.04 12.00 7.89
N ILE A 98 28.91 12.66 7.68
CA ILE A 98 27.80 12.71 8.65
C ILE A 98 26.64 11.89 8.10
N GLY A 99 26.35 10.75 8.73
CA GLY A 99 25.26 9.85 8.36
C GLY A 99 25.48 9.07 7.06
N PHE A 100 24.39 8.67 6.40
CA PHE A 100 24.42 7.85 5.19
C PHE A 100 24.73 8.68 3.93
N THR A 101 26.00 9.04 3.77
CA THR A 101 26.46 9.70 2.53
C THR A 101 26.58 8.70 1.37
N CYS A 102 26.76 9.19 0.14
CA CYS A 102 27.03 8.33 -1.01
C CYS A 102 28.47 7.73 -1.03
N ARG A 103 29.20 7.76 0.09
CA ARG A 103 30.55 7.19 0.22
C ARG A 103 30.46 5.73 0.68
N ALA A 104 31.36 4.89 0.17
CA ALA A 104 31.42 3.47 0.55
C ALA A 104 31.71 3.29 2.04
N GLU A 105 32.49 4.20 2.65
CA GLU A 105 32.83 4.16 4.07
C GLU A 105 31.61 4.44 4.97
N SER A 106 30.69 5.32 4.54
CA SER A 106 29.41 5.51 5.25
C SER A 106 28.58 4.23 5.21
N ALA A 107 28.50 3.56 4.06
CA ALA A 107 27.74 2.30 3.95
C ALA A 107 28.34 1.19 4.81
N ALA A 108 29.66 0.98 4.75
CA ALA A 108 30.34 -0.03 5.54
C ALA A 108 30.20 0.21 7.06
N ALA A 109 30.29 1.47 7.51
CA ALA A 109 30.10 1.81 8.93
C ALA A 109 28.65 1.54 9.37
N MET A 110 27.66 1.87 8.54
CA MET A 110 26.25 1.60 8.82
C MET A 110 25.93 0.10 8.86
N GLU A 111 26.57 -0.72 8.03
CA GLU A 111 26.43 -2.19 8.07
C GLU A 111 27.00 -2.82 9.36
N SER A 112 27.89 -2.10 10.06
CA SER A 112 28.59 -2.61 11.25
C SER A 112 27.91 -2.27 12.59
N ILE A 113 26.82 -1.51 12.59
CA ILE A 113 26.15 -1.01 13.80
C ILE A 113 24.63 -1.28 13.77
N GLY A 114 24.02 -1.50 14.94
CA GLY A 114 22.57 -1.61 15.10
C GLY A 114 21.84 -0.26 14.98
N TYR A 115 20.50 -0.29 14.93
CA TYR A 115 19.70 0.91 14.64
C TYR A 115 19.85 2.04 15.67
N ASP A 116 19.92 1.68 16.96
CA ASP A 116 20.10 2.62 18.08
C ASP A 116 21.56 2.79 18.52
N ASP A 117 22.48 2.18 17.77
CA ASP A 117 23.90 2.34 17.96
C ASP A 117 24.42 3.54 17.18
N TYR A 118 25.62 3.98 17.52
CA TYR A 118 26.38 4.86 16.64
C TYR A 118 27.87 4.55 16.69
N SER A 119 28.56 4.80 15.59
CA SER A 119 30.02 4.70 15.53
C SER A 119 30.65 5.98 15.00
N ILE A 120 31.84 6.28 15.53
CA ILE A 120 32.71 7.36 15.10
C ILE A 120 34.07 6.75 14.84
N THR A 121 34.44 6.61 13.57
CA THR A 121 35.64 5.86 13.17
C THR A 121 36.47 6.64 12.17
N TYR A 122 37.76 6.32 12.09
CA TYR A 122 38.66 6.85 11.08
C TYR A 122 39.14 5.74 10.14
N SER A 123 38.89 5.90 8.84
CA SER A 123 39.40 5.02 7.80
C SER A 123 39.54 5.76 6.47
N ASN A 124 40.53 5.39 5.64
CA ASN A 124 40.71 5.94 4.29
C ASN A 124 40.66 7.49 4.20
N ASN A 125 41.37 8.17 5.12
CA ASN A 125 41.39 9.64 5.28
C ASN A 125 40.06 10.29 5.68
N LYS A 126 39.08 9.51 6.15
CA LYS A 126 37.76 10.03 6.53
C LYS A 126 37.46 9.74 7.98
N ILE A 127 36.82 10.70 8.64
CA ILE A 127 36.14 10.49 9.91
C ILE A 127 34.69 10.19 9.57
N ILE A 128 34.19 9.01 9.94
CA ILE A 128 32.86 8.55 9.64
C ILE A 128 32.03 8.60 10.92
N VAL A 129 30.98 9.41 10.92
CA VAL A 129 29.97 9.48 11.98
C VAL A 129 28.73 8.76 11.45
N ALA A 130 28.53 7.51 11.87
CA ALA A 130 27.47 6.63 11.41
C ALA A 130 26.45 6.39 12.53
N ALA A 131 25.18 6.59 12.20
CA ALA A 131 24.03 6.26 13.04
C ALA A 131 22.81 6.13 12.12
N HIS A 132 21.94 5.14 12.37
CA HIS A 132 20.77 4.87 11.52
C HIS A 132 19.59 5.81 11.77
N ASN A 133 19.59 6.54 12.89
CA ASN A 133 18.53 7.49 13.21
C ASN A 133 19.08 8.89 13.59
N PRO A 134 18.27 9.96 13.40
CA PRO A 134 18.73 11.34 13.60
C PRO A 134 19.11 11.68 15.05
N GLU A 135 18.44 11.10 16.05
CA GLU A 135 18.73 11.37 17.46
C GLU A 135 20.11 10.82 17.84
N ARG A 136 20.38 9.56 17.51
CA ARG A 136 21.70 8.93 17.68
C ARG A 136 22.78 9.61 16.87
N LEU A 137 22.45 10.10 15.67
CA LEU A 137 23.39 10.90 14.89
C LEU A 137 23.75 12.21 15.61
N SER A 138 22.78 12.87 16.24
CA SER A 138 23.00 14.08 17.03
C SER A 138 23.86 13.82 18.27
N GLU A 139 23.62 12.72 18.97
CA GLU A 139 24.44 12.26 20.08
C GLU A 139 25.87 11.94 19.62
N ALA A 140 26.04 11.22 18.52
CA ALA A 140 27.35 10.89 17.95
C ALA A 140 28.15 12.14 17.58
N VAL A 141 27.51 13.14 16.98
CA VAL A 141 28.14 14.43 16.65
C VAL A 141 28.53 15.21 17.90
N THR A 142 27.68 15.18 18.94
CA THR A 142 27.99 15.79 20.23
C THR A 142 29.19 15.11 20.88
N PHE A 143 29.21 13.77 20.91
CA PHE A 143 30.32 12.98 21.44
C PHE A 143 31.62 13.23 20.67
N LEU A 144 31.56 13.28 19.33
CA LEU A 144 32.70 13.65 18.48
C LEU A 144 33.30 14.98 18.95
N LYS A 145 32.48 16.02 19.11
CA LYS A 145 32.94 17.36 19.49
C LYS A 145 33.53 17.40 20.90
N GLU A 146 32.86 16.77 21.86
CA GLU A 146 33.21 16.91 23.27
C GLU A 146 34.34 15.98 23.70
N LYS A 147 34.46 14.80 23.07
CA LYS A 147 35.33 13.72 23.53
C LYS A 147 36.41 13.33 22.55
N LEU A 148 36.17 13.47 21.24
CA LEU A 148 37.09 12.99 20.20
C LEU A 148 37.87 14.10 19.50
N LEU A 149 37.45 15.37 19.60
CA LEU A 149 38.16 16.52 19.08
C LEU A 149 38.88 17.28 20.20
N LYS A 150 40.20 17.52 20.04
CA LYS A 150 41.02 18.26 21.01
C LYS A 150 41.85 19.34 20.32
N VAL A 151 42.06 20.45 21.02
CA VAL A 151 42.98 21.51 20.58
C VAL A 151 44.32 21.32 21.26
N THR A 152 45.36 21.03 20.48
CA THR A 152 46.74 20.85 20.95
C THR A 152 47.64 21.76 20.14
N ASP A 153 48.44 22.62 20.79
CA ASP A 153 49.40 23.50 20.12
C ASP A 153 48.83 24.30 18.93
N GLY A 154 47.60 24.78 19.05
CA GLY A 154 46.92 25.57 18.01
C GLY A 154 46.41 24.75 16.81
N LYS A 155 46.38 23.41 16.93
CA LYS A 155 45.80 22.48 15.96
C LYS A 155 44.58 21.81 16.55
N LEU A 156 43.55 21.61 15.73
CA LEU A 156 42.40 20.80 16.07
C LEU A 156 42.65 19.37 15.60
N GLU A 157 42.57 18.41 16.50
CA GLU A 157 42.97 17.02 16.31
C GLU A 157 41.84 16.05 16.65
N TYR A 158 41.67 15.01 15.85
CA TYR A 158 40.82 13.85 16.13
C TYR A 158 41.66 12.75 16.77
N ILE A 159 41.27 12.28 17.95
CA ILE A 159 42.17 11.53 18.84
C ILE A 159 41.91 10.03 18.91
N GLY A 160 40.76 9.53 18.44
CA GLY A 160 40.35 8.16 18.71
C GLY A 160 38.99 7.80 18.12
N ASN A 161 38.72 6.50 18.01
CA ASN A 161 37.46 5.93 17.55
C ASN A 161 36.56 5.57 18.73
N TYR A 162 35.25 5.56 18.50
CA TYR A 162 34.27 5.20 19.50
C TYR A 162 33.08 4.48 18.86
N THR A 163 32.49 3.55 19.60
CA THR A 163 31.25 2.87 19.22
C THR A 163 30.37 2.80 20.46
N TYR A 164 29.17 3.36 20.33
CA TYR A 164 28.12 3.23 21.31
C TYR A 164 27.22 2.07 20.88
N GLU A 165 27.12 1.07 21.74
CA GLU A 165 26.18 -0.03 21.61
C GLU A 165 25.01 0.25 22.56
N SER A 166 23.82 0.44 22.01
CA SER A 166 22.59 0.54 22.78
C SER A 166 22.31 -0.78 23.49
N SER A 167 21.92 -0.71 24.76
CA SER A 167 21.45 -1.88 25.51
C SER A 167 20.06 -2.34 25.11
N ASP A 168 19.36 -1.55 24.29
CA ASP A 168 17.97 -1.79 23.92
C ASP A 168 17.93 -2.71 22.70
N ALA A 169 18.08 -4.01 22.95
CA ALA A 169 17.73 -5.03 21.97
C ALA A 169 16.25 -4.88 21.56
N LEU A 170 15.91 -5.36 20.37
CA LEU A 170 14.53 -5.42 19.90
C LEU A 170 13.73 -6.37 20.76
N MET A 171 12.78 -5.85 21.52
CA MET A 171 12.02 -6.65 22.47
C MET A 171 10.55 -6.76 22.06
N ILE A 172 10.02 -7.97 22.21
CA ILE A 172 8.60 -8.21 22.33
C ILE A 172 8.37 -8.72 23.76
N GLY A 173 7.83 -7.87 24.63
CA GLY A 173 7.66 -8.14 26.06
C GLY A 173 8.83 -7.68 26.94
N GLU A 174 8.84 -8.10 28.21
CA GLU A 174 9.89 -7.74 29.18
C GLU A 174 11.17 -8.57 28.96
N GLY A 175 11.93 -8.25 27.90
CA GLY A 175 13.29 -8.75 27.74
C GLY A 175 13.51 -9.87 26.73
N ASP A 176 12.51 -10.23 25.92
CA ASP A 176 12.64 -11.28 24.89
C ASP A 176 13.11 -10.68 23.55
N SER A 177 14.37 -10.97 23.17
CA SER A 177 14.96 -10.50 21.91
C SER A 177 14.18 -11.04 20.71
N ILE A 178 13.99 -10.21 19.69
CA ILE A 178 13.42 -10.60 18.41
C ILE A 178 14.22 -11.71 17.72
N ASP A 179 15.52 -11.87 18.05
CA ASP A 179 16.37 -12.97 17.53
C ASP A 179 15.80 -14.35 17.83
N ASP A 180 15.05 -14.48 18.93
CA ASP A 180 14.43 -15.73 19.34
C ASP A 180 13.09 -15.99 18.62
N TYR A 181 12.62 -15.05 17.80
CA TYR A 181 11.31 -15.12 17.17
C TYR A 181 11.34 -15.75 15.78
N LYS A 182 10.20 -16.33 15.40
CA LYS A 182 9.93 -16.82 14.04
C LYS A 182 8.61 -16.28 13.53
N ILE A 183 8.52 -16.08 12.23
CA ILE A 183 7.30 -15.63 11.57
C ILE A 183 6.46 -16.85 11.20
N VAL A 184 5.21 -16.89 11.64
CA VAL A 184 4.26 -17.97 11.38
C VAL A 184 3.20 -17.51 10.40
N CYS A 185 3.20 -18.10 9.20
CA CYS A 185 2.21 -17.85 8.16
C CYS A 185 1.05 -18.85 8.25
N GLY A 186 -0.19 -18.35 8.28
CA GLY A 186 -1.39 -19.19 8.22
C GLY A 186 -1.59 -19.88 6.86
N ASP A 187 -1.24 -19.23 5.75
CA ASP A 187 -1.29 -19.82 4.40
C ASP A 187 -0.38 -19.08 3.38
N ASP A 188 -0.28 -19.62 2.17
CA ASP A 188 0.58 -19.12 1.08
C ASP A 188 0.28 -17.67 0.65
N SER A 189 -0.95 -17.19 0.87
CA SER A 189 -1.31 -15.81 0.50
C SER A 189 -0.60 -14.77 1.37
N LEU A 190 -0.08 -15.16 2.53
CA LEU A 190 0.63 -14.30 3.48
C LEU A 190 2.15 -14.39 3.39
N TYR A 191 2.67 -15.30 2.56
CA TYR A 191 4.11 -15.54 2.48
C TYR A 191 4.89 -14.29 2.04
N MET A 192 4.35 -13.51 1.10
CA MET A 192 4.98 -12.26 0.65
C MET A 192 5.05 -11.22 1.78
N SER A 193 4.00 -11.10 2.59
CA SER A 193 4.00 -10.19 3.75
C SER A 193 4.99 -10.65 4.82
N ALA A 194 5.11 -11.95 5.06
CA ALA A 194 6.14 -12.51 5.93
C ALA A 194 7.56 -12.23 5.42
N GLN A 195 7.79 -12.36 4.11
CA GLN A 195 9.06 -11.98 3.49
C GLN A 195 9.33 -10.48 3.62
N SER A 196 8.31 -9.63 3.50
CA SER A 196 8.45 -8.20 3.77
C SER A 196 8.91 -7.96 5.21
N ILE A 197 8.17 -8.47 6.21
CA ILE A 197 8.56 -8.35 7.62
C ILE A 197 10.00 -8.83 7.84
N GLN A 198 10.34 -10.03 7.38
CA GLN A 198 11.69 -10.58 7.48
C GLN A 198 12.74 -9.67 6.83
N LYS A 199 12.46 -9.14 5.63
CA LYS A 199 13.36 -8.24 4.90
C LYS A 199 13.56 -6.93 5.65
N TYR A 200 12.49 -6.31 6.16
CA TYR A 200 12.59 -5.04 6.87
C TYR A 200 13.27 -5.21 8.23
N VAL A 201 12.95 -6.28 8.96
CA VAL A 201 13.66 -6.64 10.20
C VAL A 201 15.15 -6.86 9.92
N LYS A 202 15.50 -7.64 8.89
CA LYS A 202 16.91 -7.84 8.51
C LYS A 202 17.59 -6.54 8.10
N ALA A 203 16.95 -5.74 7.24
CA ALA A 203 17.53 -4.53 6.68
C ALA A 203 17.77 -3.47 7.76
N LYS A 204 16.87 -3.35 8.73
CA LYS A 204 16.94 -2.33 9.78
C LYS A 204 17.71 -2.80 11.02
N TYR A 205 17.66 -4.09 11.31
CA TYR A 205 18.11 -4.63 12.58
C TYR A 205 19.13 -5.77 12.48
N GLY A 206 19.48 -6.22 11.27
CA GLY A 206 20.44 -7.32 11.07
C GLY A 206 19.91 -8.72 11.42
N VAL A 207 18.70 -8.83 11.96
CA VAL A 207 18.11 -10.10 12.39
C VAL A 207 17.40 -10.82 11.24
N GLN A 208 17.75 -12.08 11.01
CA GLN A 208 17.11 -12.93 10.01
C GLN A 208 16.15 -13.92 10.67
N LEU A 209 14.87 -13.55 10.78
CA LEU A 209 13.83 -14.42 11.36
C LEU A 209 13.53 -15.62 10.45
N GLU A 210 13.31 -16.81 11.01
CA GLU A 210 12.80 -17.96 10.25
C GLU A 210 11.33 -17.70 9.85
N ILE A 211 10.95 -18.07 8.62
CA ILE A 211 9.53 -18.09 8.20
C ILE A 211 9.07 -19.56 8.18
N ILE A 212 8.02 -19.87 8.94
CA ILE A 212 7.39 -21.19 8.99
C ILE A 212 5.91 -21.10 8.62
N TYR A 213 5.38 -22.19 8.07
CA TYR A 213 3.94 -22.35 7.86
C TYR A 213 3.28 -22.95 9.09
N ASP A 214 2.01 -22.64 9.28
CA ASP A 214 1.13 -23.18 10.33
C ASP A 214 0.75 -24.66 10.08
N THR A 215 1.78 -25.49 10.04
CA THR A 215 1.72 -26.95 9.95
C THR A 215 2.49 -27.61 11.11
N LYS A 216 3.33 -26.84 11.80
CA LYS A 216 4.06 -27.24 13.01
C LYS A 216 3.23 -26.92 14.26
N PRO A 217 3.40 -27.64 15.38
CA PRO A 217 2.77 -27.28 16.66
C PRO A 217 3.13 -25.87 17.14
N LYS A 218 2.27 -25.26 17.97
CA LYS A 218 2.55 -23.97 18.60
C LYS A 218 3.82 -24.02 19.42
N ASP A 219 4.65 -23.01 19.24
CA ASP A 219 5.80 -22.70 20.06
C ASP A 219 5.62 -21.33 20.73
N SER A 220 6.54 -20.93 21.60
CA SER A 220 6.58 -19.56 22.14
C SER A 220 7.41 -18.64 21.25
N LYS A 221 7.18 -17.33 21.36
CA LYS A 221 7.93 -16.29 20.63
C LYS A 221 7.67 -16.36 19.12
N GLU A 222 6.39 -16.39 18.75
CA GLU A 222 5.96 -16.39 17.36
C GLU A 222 5.46 -14.99 16.95
N ILE A 223 5.87 -14.52 15.77
CA ILE A 223 5.19 -13.42 15.06
C ILE A 223 4.13 -14.09 14.19
N VAL A 224 2.89 -14.13 14.68
CA VAL A 224 1.79 -14.88 14.08
C VAL A 224 1.00 -13.98 13.15
N LEU A 225 0.89 -14.40 11.89
CA LEU A 225 0.24 -13.63 10.83
C LEU A 225 -1.12 -14.21 10.44
N GLY A 226 -2.15 -13.35 10.48
CA GLY A 226 -3.44 -13.58 9.86
C GLY A 226 -4.26 -14.69 10.52
N ASN A 227 -4.49 -15.78 9.78
CA ASN A 227 -5.41 -16.86 10.13
C ASN A 227 -4.71 -18.14 10.65
N ALA A 228 -3.45 -18.05 11.08
CA ALA A 228 -2.76 -19.20 11.66
C ALA A 228 -3.54 -19.78 12.87
N LYS A 229 -3.54 -21.10 13.04
CA LYS A 229 -4.18 -21.87 14.12
C LYS A 229 -3.42 -21.70 15.44
N ARG A 230 -3.41 -20.46 15.93
CA ARG A 230 -2.71 -19.98 17.13
C ARG A 230 -3.60 -19.02 17.90
N ASP A 231 -4.83 -19.41 18.24
CA ASP A 231 -5.85 -18.60 18.96
C ASP A 231 -6.09 -17.16 18.44
N ILE A 232 -5.55 -16.81 17.27
CA ILE A 232 -5.52 -15.47 16.72
C ILE A 232 -6.87 -15.08 16.10
N CYS A 233 -7.65 -16.08 15.69
CA CYS A 233 -9.02 -15.89 15.20
C CYS A 233 -9.93 -15.27 16.28
N ALA A 234 -9.74 -15.61 17.55
CA ALA A 234 -10.53 -15.05 18.65
C ALA A 234 -10.31 -13.54 18.81
N LEU A 235 -9.13 -13.01 18.44
CA LEU A 235 -8.85 -11.58 18.44
C LEU A 235 -9.53 -10.86 17.27
N ALA A 236 -9.74 -11.55 16.15
CA ALA A 236 -10.40 -11.02 14.97
C ALA A 236 -11.94 -11.13 15.02
N ASP A 237 -12.48 -12.01 15.86
CA ASP A 237 -13.92 -12.33 15.91
C ASP A 237 -14.83 -11.14 16.32
N GLY A 238 -14.26 -10.09 16.91
CA GLY A 238 -14.97 -8.85 17.26
C GLY A 238 -14.75 -7.67 16.30
N LEU A 239 -13.90 -7.82 15.29
CA LEU A 239 -13.50 -6.73 14.41
C LEU A 239 -14.44 -6.55 13.21
N GLY A 240 -14.70 -5.30 12.84
CA GLY A 240 -15.36 -4.92 11.60
C GLY A 240 -14.46 -5.12 10.38
N MET A 241 -15.03 -4.99 9.18
CA MET A 241 -14.24 -4.96 7.95
C MET A 241 -13.33 -3.74 7.94
N GLY A 242 -12.05 -3.92 7.62
CA GLY A 242 -11.05 -2.85 7.67
C GLY A 242 -10.45 -2.60 9.05
N GLU A 243 -10.91 -3.30 10.07
CA GLU A 243 -10.32 -3.26 11.40
C GLU A 243 -9.38 -4.45 11.58
N GLY A 244 -8.15 -4.14 11.97
CA GLY A 244 -7.10 -5.07 12.31
C GLY A 244 -6.69 -4.90 13.76
N ILE A 245 -6.04 -5.91 14.33
CA ILE A 245 -5.47 -5.88 15.68
C ILE A 245 -4.01 -6.30 15.64
N ILE A 246 -3.19 -5.57 16.39
CA ILE A 246 -1.80 -5.91 16.69
C ILE A 246 -1.71 -6.05 18.21
N ALA A 247 -1.32 -7.23 18.70
CA ALA A 247 -1.29 -7.51 20.12
C ALA A 247 -0.12 -8.42 20.52
N VAL A 248 0.40 -8.24 21.73
CA VAL A 248 1.30 -9.20 22.36
C VAL A 248 0.52 -10.03 23.35
N LYS A 249 0.47 -11.35 23.16
CA LYS A 249 -0.15 -12.30 24.11
C LYS A 249 0.72 -13.52 24.31
N ASP A 250 0.97 -13.89 25.56
CA ASP A 250 1.80 -15.04 25.92
C ASP A 250 3.19 -15.03 25.23
N LYS A 251 3.78 -13.84 25.05
CA LYS A 251 5.03 -13.58 24.31
C LYS A 251 4.96 -13.75 22.80
N ASP A 252 3.78 -13.99 22.23
CA ASP A 252 3.60 -14.00 20.78
C ASP A 252 3.13 -12.60 20.31
N LEU A 253 3.68 -12.13 19.20
CA LEU A 253 3.19 -10.94 18.51
C LEU A 253 2.17 -11.37 17.47
N LEU A 254 0.92 -11.00 17.71
CA LEU A 254 -0.24 -11.43 16.95
C LEU A 254 -0.71 -10.28 16.07
N ILE A 255 -0.81 -10.51 14.77
CA ILE A 255 -1.29 -9.52 13.81
C ILE A 255 -2.41 -10.15 12.99
N ALA A 256 -3.64 -9.68 13.18
CA ALA A 256 -4.81 -10.29 12.56
C ALA A 256 -5.91 -9.31 12.19
N ALA A 257 -6.73 -9.74 11.24
CA ALA A 257 -8.00 -9.12 10.89
C ALA A 257 -9.01 -10.21 10.49
N LYS A 258 -10.28 -9.84 10.39
CA LYS A 258 -11.37 -10.76 10.03
C LYS A 258 -11.25 -11.31 8.60
N ASP A 259 -10.60 -10.56 7.71
CA ASP A 259 -10.46 -10.89 6.30
C ASP A 259 -9.01 -10.73 5.81
N ILE A 260 -8.68 -11.46 4.73
CA ILE A 260 -7.32 -11.52 4.19
C ILE A 260 -6.83 -10.16 3.68
N THR A 261 -7.74 -9.31 3.25
CA THR A 261 -7.45 -8.06 2.60
C THR A 261 -7.02 -6.98 3.59
N THR A 262 -7.78 -6.86 4.68
CA THR A 262 -7.45 -6.08 5.86
C THR A 262 -6.17 -6.61 6.48
N THR A 263 -6.01 -7.93 6.54
CA THR A 263 -4.77 -8.57 7.04
C THR A 263 -3.55 -8.14 6.22
N LEU A 264 -3.61 -8.16 4.88
CA LEU A 264 -2.52 -7.68 4.02
C LEU A 264 -2.23 -6.19 4.20
N ALA A 265 -3.27 -5.35 4.27
CA ALA A 265 -3.10 -3.90 4.50
C ALA A 265 -2.51 -3.60 5.89
N LEU A 266 -2.94 -4.35 6.90
CA LEU A 266 -2.42 -4.27 8.26
C LEU A 266 -0.94 -4.64 8.31
N PHE A 267 -0.47 -5.58 7.48
CA PHE A 267 0.95 -5.90 7.39
C PHE A 267 1.78 -4.79 6.76
N ASP A 268 1.26 -4.12 5.73
CA ASP A 268 1.92 -2.95 5.14
C ASP A 268 2.06 -1.84 6.20
N ILE A 269 0.96 -1.53 6.92
CA ILE A 269 0.95 -0.56 8.01
C ILE A 269 1.90 -0.98 9.14
N PHE A 270 1.83 -2.24 9.57
CA PHE A 270 2.70 -2.77 10.62
C PHE A 270 4.19 -2.61 10.24
N THR A 271 4.51 -2.94 8.98
CA THR A 271 5.87 -2.83 8.46
C THR A 271 6.31 -1.37 8.35
N GLU A 272 5.45 -0.46 7.90
CA GLU A 272 5.79 0.96 7.79
C GLU A 272 5.89 1.64 9.17
N GLU A 273 4.88 1.49 10.03
CA GLU A 273 4.76 2.23 11.29
C GLU A 273 5.66 1.69 12.40
N TYR A 274 5.71 0.37 12.55
CA TYR A 274 6.37 -0.26 13.68
C TYR A 274 7.77 -0.74 13.31
N ILE A 275 7.94 -1.36 12.14
CA ILE A 275 9.26 -1.88 11.74
C ILE A 275 10.11 -0.77 11.11
N SER A 276 9.65 -0.13 10.04
CA SER A 276 10.46 0.84 9.29
C SER A 276 10.75 2.11 10.09
N GLY A 277 9.91 2.40 11.09
CA GLY A 277 10.06 3.53 11.99
C GLY A 277 9.73 4.88 11.35
N LEU A 278 8.82 4.88 10.37
CA LEU A 278 8.29 6.12 9.79
C LEU A 278 7.53 6.96 10.82
N TYR A 279 7.03 6.34 11.89
CA TYR A 279 6.19 6.99 12.91
C TYR A 279 6.60 6.70 14.36
N THR A 280 7.48 5.72 14.60
CA THR A 280 8.04 5.41 15.92
C THR A 280 9.51 4.99 15.77
N ASP A 281 10.39 5.51 16.62
CA ASP A 281 11.82 5.22 16.51
C ASP A 281 12.22 3.87 17.14
N THR A 282 11.27 3.12 17.73
CA THR A 282 11.56 1.85 18.43
C THR A 282 10.53 0.75 18.09
N PHE A 283 11.00 -0.40 17.58
CA PHE A 283 10.21 -1.63 17.50
C PHE A 283 10.31 -2.35 18.86
N ASN A 284 9.56 -1.85 19.84
CA ASN A 284 9.53 -2.39 21.20
C ASN A 284 8.09 -2.50 21.70
N PHE A 285 7.55 -3.72 21.70
CA PHE A 285 6.19 -3.96 22.17
C PHE A 285 6.19 -4.37 23.63
N LYS A 286 5.39 -3.72 24.46
CA LYS A 286 5.16 -4.15 25.85
C LYS A 286 4.47 -5.50 25.90
N ALA A 287 4.64 -6.23 26.99
CA ALA A 287 4.05 -7.56 27.19
C ALA A 287 2.51 -7.55 27.16
N ASP A 288 1.90 -6.40 27.44
CA ASP A 288 0.46 -6.14 27.44
C ASP A 288 0.03 -5.24 26.27
N PHE A 289 0.88 -5.06 25.26
CA PHE A 289 0.55 -4.22 24.11
C PHE A 289 -0.64 -4.79 23.34
N GLU A 290 -1.64 -3.95 23.07
CA GLU A 290 -2.79 -4.25 22.23
C GLU A 290 -3.26 -2.95 21.57
N THR A 291 -3.45 -2.98 20.25
CA THR A 291 -4.02 -1.85 19.51
C THR A 291 -4.89 -2.33 18.36
N THR A 292 -5.99 -1.62 18.11
CA THR A 292 -6.84 -1.80 16.94
C THR A 292 -6.47 -0.74 15.90
N VAL A 293 -6.20 -1.19 14.69
CA VAL A 293 -5.83 -0.35 13.55
C VAL A 293 -6.98 -0.37 12.55
N ASN A 294 -7.47 0.81 12.17
CA ASN A 294 -8.29 0.92 10.98
C ASN A 294 -7.36 1.10 9.78
N VAL A 295 -7.30 0.12 8.89
CA VAL A 295 -6.38 0.15 7.74
C VAL A 295 -6.80 1.15 6.67
N TYR A 296 -7.98 1.76 6.84
CA TYR A 296 -8.49 2.84 6.01
C TYR A 296 -8.41 4.15 6.80
N LYS A 297 -7.68 5.14 6.26
CA LYS A 297 -7.46 6.44 6.92
C LYS A 297 -8.77 7.10 7.35
N ASP A 298 -8.70 7.92 8.42
CA ASP A 298 -9.84 8.63 9.05
C ASP A 298 -10.75 9.40 8.06
N GLU A 299 -10.25 9.77 6.89
CA GLU A 299 -11.02 10.44 5.81
C GLU A 299 -12.20 9.61 5.28
N PHE A 300 -12.27 8.31 5.61
CA PHE A 300 -13.24 7.39 5.07
C PHE A 300 -14.16 6.71 6.12
N LYS A 301 -14.07 7.12 7.40
CA LYS A 301 -14.74 6.49 8.58
C LYS A 301 -16.26 6.25 8.47
N ASP A 302 -16.95 6.91 7.54
CA ASP A 302 -18.40 6.76 7.31
C ASP A 302 -18.78 6.25 5.90
N SER A 303 -17.79 5.87 5.08
CA SER A 303 -18.01 5.54 3.66
C SER A 303 -18.58 4.14 3.41
N ASN A 304 -18.65 3.27 4.42
CA ASN A 304 -19.25 1.93 4.34
C ASN A 304 -20.73 1.90 4.75
N LYS A 305 -21.28 3.02 5.22
CA LYS A 305 -22.70 3.15 5.54
C LYS A 305 -23.43 3.71 4.32
N VAL A 306 -24.54 3.07 3.96
CA VAL A 306 -25.51 3.66 3.04
C VAL A 306 -26.07 4.93 3.69
N SER A 307 -26.22 6.02 2.93
CA SER A 307 -26.71 7.28 3.46
C SER A 307 -28.06 7.13 4.17
N ASP A 308 -28.26 7.89 5.26
CA ASP A 308 -29.50 7.82 6.05
C ASP A 308 -30.75 8.00 5.17
N GLY A 309 -31.69 7.06 5.26
CA GLY A 309 -32.95 7.08 4.52
C GLY A 309 -32.90 6.45 3.12
N SER A 310 -31.79 5.82 2.75
CA SER A 310 -31.63 4.98 1.56
C SER A 310 -31.93 3.51 1.84
N ASP A 311 -32.30 2.79 0.79
CA ASP A 311 -32.60 1.36 0.81
C ASP A 311 -31.40 0.49 0.45
N ILE A 312 -30.60 0.90 -0.54
CA ILE A 312 -29.45 0.16 -1.06
C ILE A 312 -28.34 1.09 -1.57
N ARG A 313 -27.15 0.53 -1.74
CA ARG A 313 -26.03 1.09 -2.51
C ARG A 313 -25.75 0.25 -3.75
N VAL A 314 -25.65 0.92 -4.91
CA VAL A 314 -25.26 0.33 -6.20
C VAL A 314 -23.93 0.91 -6.67
N MET A 315 -23.06 0.07 -7.24
CA MET A 315 -21.76 0.47 -7.79
C MET A 315 -21.61 0.05 -9.26
N SER A 316 -20.93 0.85 -10.07
CA SER A 316 -20.43 0.48 -11.40
C SER A 316 -18.90 0.54 -11.40
N PHE A 317 -18.22 -0.48 -11.93
CA PHE A 317 -16.76 -0.52 -11.96
C PHE A 317 -16.20 -1.33 -13.14
N ASN A 318 -15.61 -0.65 -14.13
CA ASN A 318 -14.79 -1.27 -15.14
C ASN A 318 -13.41 -1.61 -14.54
N VAL A 319 -13.06 -2.89 -14.49
CA VAL A 319 -11.87 -3.38 -13.75
C VAL A 319 -10.61 -3.52 -14.61
N LEU A 320 -10.67 -3.09 -15.87
CA LEU A 320 -9.61 -3.22 -16.88
C LEU A 320 -9.19 -4.67 -17.13
N VAL A 321 -9.54 -5.16 -18.31
CA VAL A 321 -9.29 -6.53 -18.76
C VAL A 321 -7.79 -6.84 -18.84
N ASP A 322 -7.43 -8.12 -18.83
CA ASP A 322 -6.05 -8.62 -18.92
C ASP A 322 -5.73 -9.30 -20.26
N ILE A 323 -6.57 -9.10 -21.28
CA ILE A 323 -6.45 -9.80 -22.57
C ILE A 323 -5.72 -8.99 -23.64
N TRP A 324 -5.49 -7.68 -23.41
CA TRP A 324 -4.74 -6.83 -24.33
C TRP A 324 -3.24 -6.89 -24.00
N SER A 325 -2.38 -6.88 -25.02
CA SER A 325 -0.93 -7.09 -24.85
C SER A 325 -0.23 -6.03 -23.99
N ASP A 326 -0.83 -4.86 -23.87
CA ASP A 326 -0.40 -3.69 -23.12
C ASP A 326 -1.08 -3.57 -21.75
N THR A 327 -2.00 -4.47 -21.39
CA THR A 327 -2.65 -4.44 -20.08
C THR A 327 -1.77 -5.04 -18.98
N PRO A 328 -1.74 -4.41 -17.79
CA PRO A 328 -1.06 -4.99 -16.64
C PRO A 328 -1.72 -6.30 -16.19
N ALA A 329 -0.93 -7.17 -15.58
CA ALA A 329 -1.45 -8.40 -14.99
C ALA A 329 -2.58 -8.11 -13.98
N VAL A 330 -3.58 -9.01 -13.91
CA VAL A 330 -4.64 -8.95 -12.90
C VAL A 330 -4.07 -9.04 -11.48
N LYS A 331 -3.04 -9.87 -11.31
CA LYS A 331 -2.41 -10.14 -10.01
C LYS A 331 -1.93 -8.84 -9.36
N GLY A 332 -2.47 -8.51 -8.19
CA GLY A 332 -2.18 -7.29 -7.44
C GLY A 332 -3.27 -6.24 -7.59
N ARG A 333 -3.83 -6.07 -8.79
CA ARG A 333 -4.98 -5.19 -9.05
C ARG A 333 -6.27 -5.78 -8.50
N ASP A 334 -6.43 -7.10 -8.64
CA ASP A 334 -7.54 -7.88 -8.09
C ASP A 334 -7.74 -7.72 -6.60
N THR A 335 -6.64 -7.67 -5.85
CA THR A 335 -6.66 -7.44 -4.42
C THR A 335 -7.18 -6.04 -4.13
N THR A 336 -6.69 -5.00 -4.83
CA THR A 336 -7.20 -3.62 -4.70
C THR A 336 -8.70 -3.53 -4.98
N VAL A 337 -9.17 -4.11 -6.10
CA VAL A 337 -10.59 -4.14 -6.45
C VAL A 337 -11.42 -4.84 -5.36
N ALA A 338 -10.97 -6.01 -4.87
CA ALA A 338 -11.63 -6.69 -3.77
C ALA A 338 -11.66 -5.83 -2.49
N LYS A 339 -10.57 -5.12 -2.15
CA LYS A 339 -10.55 -4.16 -1.02
C LYS A 339 -11.63 -3.11 -1.18
N THR A 340 -11.76 -2.53 -2.37
CA THR A 340 -12.75 -1.48 -2.67
C THR A 340 -14.17 -1.98 -2.48
N LEU A 341 -14.51 -3.16 -3.04
CA LEU A 341 -15.84 -3.76 -2.92
C LEU A 341 -16.18 -4.04 -1.45
N MET A 342 -15.24 -4.63 -0.72
CA MET A 342 -15.40 -4.93 0.69
C MET A 342 -15.52 -3.68 1.56
N TYR A 343 -14.82 -2.62 1.20
CA TYR A 343 -14.77 -1.39 1.98
C TYR A 343 -16.02 -0.53 1.82
N TYR A 344 -16.40 -0.23 0.58
CA TYR A 344 -17.59 0.59 0.30
C TYR A 344 -18.90 -0.18 0.45
N ALA A 345 -18.79 -1.50 0.63
CA ALA A 345 -19.87 -2.43 0.93
C ALA A 345 -21.15 -2.24 0.07
N PRO A 346 -21.06 -2.04 -1.27
CA PRO A 346 -22.25 -1.93 -2.10
C PRO A 346 -23.10 -3.21 -2.04
N ASP A 347 -24.41 -3.07 -2.04
CA ASP A 347 -25.34 -4.20 -2.08
C ASP A 347 -25.21 -4.95 -3.42
N VAL A 348 -24.96 -4.21 -4.49
CA VAL A 348 -24.85 -4.74 -5.85
C VAL A 348 -23.87 -3.93 -6.69
N VAL A 349 -23.07 -4.62 -7.49
CA VAL A 349 -22.03 -4.05 -8.35
C VAL A 349 -22.19 -4.58 -9.77
N GLY A 350 -22.27 -3.67 -10.74
CA GLY A 350 -22.03 -3.98 -12.14
C GLY A 350 -20.54 -3.89 -12.45
N LEU A 351 -19.92 -5.01 -12.82
CA LEU A 351 -18.53 -5.04 -13.26
C LEU A 351 -18.45 -5.07 -14.78
N GLN A 352 -17.47 -4.38 -15.36
CA GLN A 352 -17.14 -4.48 -16.79
C GLN A 352 -15.71 -4.97 -16.95
N GLU A 353 -15.40 -5.57 -18.11
CA GLU A 353 -14.06 -6.08 -18.43
C GLU A 353 -13.56 -7.22 -17.53
N ALA A 354 -14.46 -7.89 -16.81
CA ALA A 354 -14.12 -8.99 -15.92
C ALA A 354 -13.90 -10.29 -16.71
N SER A 355 -12.67 -10.51 -17.18
CA SER A 355 -12.25 -11.75 -17.85
C SER A 355 -12.35 -13.01 -16.96
N ALA A 356 -12.12 -14.19 -17.55
CA ALA A 356 -12.04 -15.43 -16.78
C ALA A 356 -11.00 -15.42 -15.64
N THR A 357 -9.88 -14.70 -15.82
CA THR A 357 -8.89 -14.48 -14.75
C THR A 357 -9.51 -13.68 -13.61
N TRP A 358 -10.21 -12.59 -13.92
CA TRP A 358 -10.91 -11.75 -12.94
C TRP A 358 -11.97 -12.55 -12.18
N HIS A 359 -12.81 -13.33 -12.87
CA HIS A 359 -13.80 -14.20 -12.23
C HIS A 359 -13.17 -15.18 -11.25
N LYS A 360 -12.10 -15.86 -11.65
CA LYS A 360 -11.37 -16.80 -10.80
C LYS A 360 -10.81 -16.11 -9.55
N ASN A 361 -10.14 -14.97 -9.74
CA ASN A 361 -9.46 -14.28 -8.65
C ASN A 361 -10.45 -13.63 -7.69
N LEU A 362 -11.49 -12.95 -8.18
CA LEU A 362 -12.54 -12.37 -7.33
C LEU A 362 -13.30 -13.44 -6.55
N LYS A 363 -13.66 -14.58 -7.16
CA LYS A 363 -14.25 -15.71 -6.42
C LYS A 363 -13.35 -16.22 -5.30
N SER A 364 -12.03 -16.25 -5.52
CA SER A 364 -11.06 -16.69 -4.52
C SER A 364 -10.90 -15.66 -3.40
N LEU A 365 -10.75 -14.38 -3.73
CA LEU A 365 -10.54 -13.29 -2.78
C LEU A 365 -11.79 -13.04 -1.92
N LEU A 366 -12.98 -13.17 -2.50
CA LEU A 366 -14.25 -12.92 -1.83
C LEU A 366 -14.90 -14.19 -1.26
N LYS A 367 -14.21 -15.35 -1.28
CA LYS A 367 -14.79 -16.65 -0.88
C LYS A 367 -15.38 -16.67 0.53
N ASN A 368 -14.81 -15.89 1.45
CA ASN A 368 -15.18 -15.81 2.87
C ASN A 368 -15.99 -14.54 3.19
N THR A 369 -16.49 -13.83 2.18
CA THR A 369 -17.32 -12.64 2.34
C THR A 369 -18.75 -12.96 1.86
N PRO A 370 -19.74 -12.09 2.13
CA PRO A 370 -21.09 -12.34 1.65
C PRO A 370 -21.25 -12.06 0.16
N TYR A 371 -20.22 -11.56 -0.54
CA TYR A 371 -20.28 -11.28 -1.96
C TYR A 371 -20.38 -12.55 -2.81
N LYS A 372 -21.34 -12.55 -3.74
CA LYS A 372 -21.59 -13.62 -4.71
C LYS A 372 -21.52 -13.05 -6.13
N LEU A 373 -20.80 -13.74 -7.01
CA LEU A 373 -20.64 -13.35 -8.41
C LEU A 373 -21.63 -14.13 -9.28
N ILE A 374 -22.51 -13.41 -9.97
CA ILE A 374 -23.42 -13.95 -10.97
C ILE A 374 -22.61 -14.19 -12.25
N CYS A 375 -22.19 -15.44 -12.43
CA CYS A 375 -21.44 -15.87 -13.60
C CYS A 375 -22.42 -16.48 -14.58
N THR A 376 -22.72 -15.73 -15.63
CA THR A 376 -23.50 -16.23 -16.76
C THR A 376 -22.58 -16.52 -17.94
N GLU A 377 -23.06 -17.42 -18.80
CA GLU A 377 -22.43 -17.69 -20.08
C GLU A 377 -23.19 -16.93 -21.18
N HIS A 378 -22.44 -16.44 -22.17
CA HIS A 378 -22.95 -15.90 -23.42
C HIS A 378 -23.35 -17.01 -24.38
N GLU A 379 -24.29 -16.69 -25.27
CA GLU A 379 -24.57 -17.56 -26.41
C GLU A 379 -23.41 -17.56 -27.40
N TYR A 380 -22.70 -16.43 -27.50
CA TYR A 380 -21.51 -16.31 -28.30
C TYR A 380 -20.30 -16.96 -27.59
N VAL A 381 -19.70 -17.95 -28.26
CA VAL A 381 -18.47 -18.61 -27.80
C VAL A 381 -17.29 -18.04 -28.57
N ASP A 382 -16.44 -17.27 -27.89
CA ASP A 382 -15.16 -16.83 -28.45
C ASP A 382 -14.15 -18.00 -28.47
N ALA A 383 -13.41 -18.15 -29.57
CA ALA A 383 -12.47 -19.25 -29.74
C ALA A 383 -11.29 -19.21 -28.75
N LYS A 384 -10.91 -18.03 -28.26
CA LYS A 384 -9.78 -17.81 -27.35
C LYS A 384 -10.24 -17.67 -25.90
N TYR A 385 -11.39 -17.03 -25.67
CA TYR A 385 -11.85 -16.65 -24.34
C TYR A 385 -13.07 -17.44 -23.85
N GLY A 386 -13.65 -18.29 -24.68
CA GLY A 386 -14.85 -19.04 -24.36
C GLY A 386 -16.09 -18.15 -24.35
N ASN A 387 -17.09 -18.52 -23.55
CA ASN A 387 -18.37 -17.83 -23.46
C ASN A 387 -18.61 -17.20 -22.08
N LEU A 388 -17.59 -17.07 -21.23
CA LEU A 388 -17.79 -16.45 -19.93
C LEU A 388 -18.07 -14.96 -20.07
N ASN A 389 -19.03 -14.46 -19.30
CA ASN A 389 -19.44 -13.07 -19.35
C ASN A 389 -18.44 -12.07 -18.78
N PHE A 390 -18.07 -11.06 -19.58
CA PHE A 390 -17.15 -9.97 -19.22
C PHE A 390 -17.83 -8.81 -18.48
N VAL A 391 -19.16 -8.86 -18.36
CA VAL A 391 -20.02 -7.83 -17.78
C VAL A 391 -20.85 -8.40 -16.62
N PRO A 392 -20.26 -9.11 -15.63
CA PRO A 392 -21.02 -9.80 -14.60
C PRO A 392 -21.63 -8.84 -13.57
N ILE A 393 -22.53 -9.38 -12.75
CA ILE A 393 -23.07 -8.69 -11.57
C ILE A 393 -22.55 -9.38 -10.31
N LEU A 394 -22.05 -8.62 -9.36
CA LEU A 394 -21.68 -9.07 -8.01
C LEU A 394 -22.71 -8.52 -7.01
N TYR A 395 -23.12 -9.28 -6.00
CA TYR A 395 -24.06 -8.80 -4.98
C TYR A 395 -23.70 -9.30 -3.59
N ASN A 396 -24.10 -8.54 -2.57
CA ASN A 396 -23.98 -8.91 -1.17
C ASN A 396 -25.16 -9.80 -0.74
N SER A 397 -24.89 -11.08 -0.46
CA SER A 397 -25.93 -12.05 -0.09
C SER A 397 -26.48 -11.91 1.34
N GLU A 398 -25.89 -11.06 2.18
CA GLU A 398 -26.46 -10.72 3.49
C GLU A 398 -27.58 -9.68 3.38
N THR A 399 -27.52 -8.83 2.36
CA THR A 399 -28.50 -7.76 2.16
C THR A 399 -29.50 -8.08 1.05
N LEU A 400 -29.12 -8.91 0.07
CA LEU A 400 -29.95 -9.26 -1.10
C LEU A 400 -30.10 -10.77 -1.30
N THR A 401 -31.30 -11.17 -1.71
CA THR A 401 -31.61 -12.50 -2.25
C THR A 401 -31.78 -12.41 -3.77
N LEU A 402 -31.01 -13.19 -4.52
CA LEU A 402 -31.17 -13.31 -5.98
C LEU A 402 -32.43 -14.12 -6.32
N LYS A 403 -33.33 -13.56 -7.13
CA LYS A 403 -34.61 -14.20 -7.52
C LYS A 403 -34.61 -14.69 -8.96
N ASP A 404 -34.01 -13.93 -9.86
CA ASP A 404 -33.85 -14.28 -11.27
C ASP A 404 -32.64 -13.53 -11.84
N SER A 405 -32.05 -14.05 -12.90
CA SER A 405 -30.95 -13.38 -13.60
C SER A 405 -30.79 -13.91 -15.01
N GLY A 406 -30.19 -13.11 -15.87
CA GLY A 406 -29.81 -13.58 -17.18
C GLY A 406 -28.86 -12.65 -17.90
N THR A 407 -28.53 -13.04 -19.12
CA THR A 407 -27.66 -12.30 -20.00
C THR A 407 -28.27 -12.25 -21.39
N ARG A 408 -28.06 -11.12 -22.08
CA ARG A 408 -28.55 -10.88 -23.44
C ARG A 408 -27.44 -10.28 -24.30
N GLU A 409 -27.43 -10.70 -25.56
CA GLU A 409 -26.54 -10.19 -26.58
C GLU A 409 -27.13 -8.92 -27.22
N TYR A 410 -26.25 -8.02 -27.65
CA TYR A 410 -26.64 -6.92 -28.52
C TYR A 410 -26.85 -7.39 -29.96
N THR A 411 -27.77 -6.75 -30.67
CA THR A 411 -27.96 -6.98 -32.12
C THR A 411 -26.78 -6.47 -32.94
N SER A 412 -25.95 -5.59 -32.35
CA SER A 412 -24.77 -5.01 -33.00
C SER A 412 -23.62 -4.80 -32.02
N ALA A 413 -22.47 -5.38 -32.35
CA ALA A 413 -21.20 -5.17 -31.66
C ALA A 413 -20.05 -5.59 -32.59
N HIS A 414 -18.93 -4.87 -32.53
CA HIS A 414 -17.67 -5.25 -33.13
C HIS A 414 -16.98 -6.34 -32.30
N VAL A 415 -16.91 -6.16 -30.97
CA VAL A 415 -16.30 -7.15 -30.04
C VAL A 415 -17.37 -7.89 -29.22
N LYS A 416 -18.12 -8.79 -29.87
CA LYS A 416 -19.34 -9.41 -29.31
C LYS A 416 -19.19 -9.98 -27.89
N TYR A 417 -18.12 -10.74 -27.62
CA TYR A 417 -17.92 -11.40 -26.32
C TYR A 417 -17.71 -10.43 -25.13
N MET A 418 -17.49 -9.13 -25.38
CA MET A 418 -17.36 -8.09 -24.34
C MET A 418 -18.53 -7.10 -24.30
N ARG A 419 -19.54 -7.27 -25.15
CA ARG A 419 -20.60 -6.27 -25.37
C ARG A 419 -21.95 -6.89 -25.18
N THR A 420 -22.41 -6.89 -23.93
CA THR A 420 -23.60 -7.64 -23.53
C THR A 420 -24.33 -6.97 -22.38
N ILE A 421 -25.58 -7.39 -22.19
CA ILE A 421 -26.42 -6.96 -21.08
C ILE A 421 -26.51 -8.09 -20.06
N SER A 422 -26.18 -7.82 -18.81
CA SER A 422 -26.47 -8.70 -17.68
C SER A 422 -27.57 -8.09 -16.85
N TRP A 423 -28.46 -8.90 -16.30
CA TRP A 423 -29.49 -8.41 -15.40
C TRP A 423 -29.77 -9.40 -14.28
N ALA A 424 -30.23 -8.87 -13.15
CA ALA A 424 -30.62 -9.64 -12.00
C ALA A 424 -31.79 -8.97 -11.27
N LEU A 425 -32.79 -9.78 -10.94
CA LEU A 425 -33.88 -9.44 -10.04
C LEU A 425 -33.49 -9.82 -8.62
N PHE A 426 -33.45 -8.83 -7.74
CA PHE A 426 -33.15 -9.02 -6.32
C PHE A 426 -34.36 -8.74 -5.44
N GLU A 427 -34.35 -9.34 -4.26
CA GLU A 427 -35.24 -9.02 -3.14
C GLU A 427 -34.38 -8.66 -1.94
N LYS A 428 -34.61 -7.50 -1.32
CA LYS A 428 -33.91 -7.13 -0.08
C LYS A 428 -34.23 -8.16 1.01
N VAL A 429 -33.22 -8.53 1.79
CA VAL A 429 -33.38 -9.46 2.92
C VAL A 429 -34.26 -8.84 3.99
N GLU A 430 -34.01 -7.57 4.31
CA GLU A 430 -34.83 -6.72 5.17
C GLU A 430 -35.78 -5.85 4.32
N GLY A 431 -37.03 -5.68 4.75
CA GLY A 431 -38.04 -4.91 4.01
C GLY A 431 -38.71 -5.65 2.85
N LYS A 432 -38.03 -6.64 2.25
CA LYS A 432 -38.55 -7.53 1.18
C LYS A 432 -38.90 -6.82 -0.14
N GLU A 433 -38.48 -5.57 -0.33
CA GLU A 433 -38.68 -4.87 -1.59
C GLU A 433 -37.86 -5.51 -2.71
N GLN A 434 -38.43 -5.57 -3.92
CA GLN A 434 -37.78 -6.12 -5.09
C GLN A 434 -37.35 -5.02 -6.06
N PHE A 435 -36.24 -5.25 -6.74
CA PHE A 435 -35.71 -4.33 -7.74
C PHE A 435 -34.83 -5.08 -8.74
N ILE A 436 -34.59 -4.45 -9.88
CA ILE A 436 -33.77 -5.02 -10.96
C ILE A 436 -32.52 -4.18 -11.13
N VAL A 437 -31.38 -4.86 -11.27
CA VAL A 437 -30.14 -4.25 -11.74
C VAL A 437 -29.80 -4.79 -13.11
N VAL A 438 -29.51 -3.88 -14.03
CA VAL A 438 -28.99 -4.15 -15.36
C VAL A 438 -27.57 -3.61 -15.43
N ASN A 439 -26.64 -4.38 -15.98
CA ASN A 439 -25.24 -4.00 -16.16
C ASN A 439 -24.83 -4.17 -17.63
N THR A 440 -24.03 -3.25 -18.17
CA THR A 440 -23.60 -3.28 -19.57
C THR A 440 -22.16 -2.76 -19.78
N HIS A 441 -21.61 -3.06 -20.96
CA HIS A 441 -20.43 -2.43 -21.52
C HIS A 441 -20.66 -2.19 -23.03
N TYR A 442 -20.72 -0.92 -23.44
CA TYR A 442 -20.96 -0.49 -24.83
C TYR A 442 -19.69 -0.52 -25.69
N GLU A 443 -19.88 -0.42 -27.01
CA GLU A 443 -18.77 -0.45 -27.97
C GLU A 443 -17.74 0.67 -27.70
N ALA A 444 -16.46 0.32 -27.80
CA ALA A 444 -15.34 1.24 -27.48
C ALA A 444 -15.37 2.50 -28.36
N PRO A 445 -14.76 3.64 -27.97
CA PRO A 445 -14.83 4.89 -28.74
C PRO A 445 -14.15 4.83 -30.11
N GLY A 446 -13.31 3.84 -30.40
CA GLY A 446 -12.55 3.71 -31.65
C GLY A 446 -11.22 4.48 -31.61
N LYS A 447 -10.16 3.91 -32.22
CA LYS A 447 -8.78 4.46 -32.14
C LYS A 447 -8.47 5.46 -33.26
N ASN A 448 -9.16 5.35 -34.39
CA ASN A 448 -9.01 6.24 -35.56
C ASN A 448 -10.38 6.79 -36.02
N ALA A 449 -10.39 7.67 -37.02
CA ALA A 449 -11.62 8.36 -37.45
C ALA A 449 -12.68 7.40 -38.04
N GLU A 450 -12.25 6.35 -38.72
CA GLU A 450 -13.12 5.35 -39.33
C GLU A 450 -13.79 4.48 -38.25
N GLU A 451 -12.99 3.94 -37.33
CA GLU A 451 -13.47 3.20 -36.16
C GLU A 451 -14.38 4.06 -35.28
N LYS A 452 -14.05 5.34 -35.06
CA LYS A 452 -14.90 6.26 -34.28
C LYS A 452 -16.30 6.37 -34.86
N ALA A 453 -16.41 6.48 -36.19
CA ALA A 453 -17.71 6.57 -36.86
C ALA A 453 -18.47 5.22 -36.81
N GLU A 454 -17.80 4.11 -37.11
CA GLU A 454 -18.41 2.78 -37.08
C GLU A 454 -18.88 2.39 -35.67
N TYR A 455 -18.02 2.58 -34.66
CA TYR A 455 -18.29 2.16 -33.29
C TYR A 455 -19.36 3.04 -32.63
N LEU A 456 -19.48 4.31 -33.04
CA LEU A 456 -20.61 5.15 -32.63
C LEU A 456 -21.94 4.57 -33.13
N GLU A 457 -22.01 4.04 -34.35
CA GLU A 457 -23.22 3.38 -34.87
C GLU A 457 -23.54 2.08 -34.13
N HIS A 458 -22.53 1.32 -33.70
CA HIS A 458 -22.73 0.20 -32.78
C HIS A 458 -23.34 0.67 -31.45
N ARG A 459 -22.77 1.70 -30.80
CA ARG A 459 -23.32 2.24 -29.54
C ARG A 459 -24.76 2.72 -29.68
N LYS A 460 -25.12 3.37 -30.78
CA LYS A 460 -26.51 3.80 -31.04
C LYS A 460 -27.47 2.61 -31.11
N LYS A 461 -27.10 1.53 -31.80
CA LYS A 461 -27.91 0.29 -31.87
C LYS A 461 -27.99 -0.41 -30.52
N GLN A 462 -26.87 -0.49 -29.80
CA GLN A 462 -26.82 -1.02 -28.43
C GLN A 462 -27.73 -0.24 -27.48
N THR A 463 -27.79 1.09 -27.65
CA THR A 463 -28.71 1.94 -26.89
C THR A 463 -30.18 1.63 -27.19
N ALA A 464 -30.54 1.45 -28.47
CA ALA A 464 -31.89 1.08 -28.85
C ALA A 464 -32.28 -0.31 -28.29
N ASP A 465 -31.38 -1.28 -28.34
CA ASP A 465 -31.57 -2.61 -27.75
C ASP A 465 -31.73 -2.54 -26.23
N MET A 466 -30.93 -1.70 -25.56
CA MET A 466 -31.03 -1.47 -24.11
C MET A 466 -32.38 -0.86 -23.74
N ILE A 467 -32.82 0.21 -24.41
CA ILE A 467 -34.12 0.86 -24.15
C ILE A 467 -35.27 -0.13 -24.34
N LYS A 468 -35.23 -0.93 -25.41
CA LYS A 468 -36.22 -1.98 -25.64
C LYS A 468 -36.22 -2.99 -24.49
N PHE A 469 -35.03 -3.43 -24.05
CA PHE A 469 -34.94 -4.40 -22.97
C PHE A 469 -35.40 -3.85 -21.62
N LEU A 470 -35.09 -2.59 -21.30
CA LEU A 470 -35.63 -1.92 -20.12
C LEU A 470 -37.17 -1.92 -20.15
N GLY A 471 -37.78 -1.57 -21.30
CA GLY A 471 -39.23 -1.64 -21.47
C GLY A 471 -39.81 -3.05 -21.27
N GLU A 472 -39.15 -4.10 -21.79
CA GLU A 472 -39.56 -5.49 -21.55
C GLU A 472 -39.50 -5.88 -20.06
N LEU A 473 -38.51 -5.38 -19.31
CA LEU A 473 -38.41 -5.60 -17.87
C LEU A 473 -39.49 -4.83 -17.10
N GLU A 474 -39.77 -3.58 -17.50
CA GLU A 474 -40.85 -2.78 -16.92
C GLU A 474 -42.22 -3.42 -17.14
N ASP A 475 -42.52 -3.86 -18.36
CA ASP A 475 -43.76 -4.57 -18.69
C ASP A 475 -43.92 -5.87 -17.91
N LYS A 476 -42.82 -6.60 -17.68
CA LYS A 476 -42.84 -7.91 -17.02
C LYS A 476 -42.96 -7.81 -15.50
N TYR A 477 -42.26 -6.86 -14.88
CA TYR A 477 -42.09 -6.83 -13.43
C TYR A 477 -42.66 -5.59 -12.76
N ASP A 478 -42.77 -4.45 -13.46
CA ASP A 478 -43.21 -3.17 -12.91
C ASP A 478 -42.42 -2.75 -11.65
N LEU A 479 -41.10 -2.98 -11.61
CA LEU A 479 -40.23 -2.72 -10.45
C LEU A 479 -39.32 -1.49 -10.63
N PRO A 480 -38.67 -0.99 -9.55
CA PRO A 480 -37.51 -0.11 -9.67
C PRO A 480 -36.40 -0.78 -10.48
N ILE A 481 -35.84 -0.05 -11.45
CA ILE A 481 -34.76 -0.55 -12.32
C ILE A 481 -33.57 0.40 -12.22
N LEU A 482 -32.40 -0.17 -11.92
CA LEU A 482 -31.11 0.48 -11.98
C LEU A 482 -30.32 -0.05 -13.18
N LEU A 483 -29.65 0.83 -13.91
CA LEU A 483 -28.77 0.50 -15.03
C LEU A 483 -27.37 1.03 -14.74
N THR A 484 -26.39 0.14 -14.64
CA THR A 484 -24.97 0.45 -14.48
C THR A 484 -24.20 0.10 -15.75
N GLY A 485 -23.04 0.71 -15.97
CA GLY A 485 -22.16 0.28 -17.03
C GLY A 485 -21.10 1.27 -17.43
N ASP A 486 -20.19 0.80 -18.26
CA ASP A 486 -19.32 1.61 -19.11
C ASP A 486 -20.01 1.79 -20.47
N PHE A 487 -20.44 3.01 -20.74
CA PHE A 487 -21.19 3.34 -21.96
C PHE A 487 -20.28 3.79 -23.11
N ASN A 488 -18.96 3.93 -22.87
CA ASN A 488 -17.99 4.44 -23.84
C ASN A 488 -18.46 5.72 -24.56
N THR A 489 -19.32 6.50 -23.90
CA THR A 489 -19.88 7.77 -24.35
C THR A 489 -20.01 8.69 -23.15
N THR A 490 -19.59 9.94 -23.30
CA THR A 490 -19.74 10.94 -22.24
C THR A 490 -20.99 11.80 -22.43
N GLU A 491 -21.42 12.43 -21.35
CA GLU A 491 -22.46 13.44 -21.31
C GLU A 491 -22.10 14.70 -22.11
N GLY A 492 -20.80 15.03 -22.23
CA GLY A 492 -20.29 16.26 -22.83
C GLY A 492 -20.01 16.19 -24.34
N ASN A 493 -19.72 15.01 -24.88
CA ASN A 493 -19.21 14.86 -26.26
C ASN A 493 -20.24 15.07 -27.38
N ASP A 494 -21.49 15.43 -27.05
CA ASP A 494 -22.46 15.84 -28.06
C ASP A 494 -23.53 16.80 -27.53
N LYS A 495 -23.14 18.08 -27.36
CA LYS A 495 -24.11 19.18 -27.18
C LYS A 495 -24.93 19.47 -28.46
N THR A 496 -24.81 18.64 -29.52
CA THR A 496 -25.58 18.76 -30.77
C THR A 496 -26.73 17.76 -30.89
N GLY A 497 -27.36 17.37 -29.76
CA GLY A 497 -28.76 16.94 -29.71
C GLY A 497 -29.06 15.49 -30.13
N HIS A 498 -30.07 14.90 -29.47
CA HIS A 498 -30.88 13.71 -29.80
C HIS A 498 -30.23 12.43 -30.38
N HIS A 499 -28.90 12.33 -30.51
CA HIS A 499 -28.22 11.19 -31.15
C HIS A 499 -27.03 10.61 -30.38
N SER A 500 -26.72 11.14 -29.19
CA SER A 500 -25.74 10.52 -28.28
C SER A 500 -26.37 9.34 -27.54
N PRO A 501 -25.68 8.18 -27.46
CA PRO A 501 -26.06 7.05 -26.60
C PRO A 501 -26.50 7.46 -25.19
N TYR A 502 -25.76 8.36 -24.54
CA TYR A 502 -26.10 8.86 -23.20
C TYR A 502 -27.46 9.58 -23.19
N TRP A 503 -27.66 10.56 -24.06
CA TRP A 503 -28.90 11.34 -24.10
C TRP A 503 -30.10 10.50 -24.53
N ASN A 504 -29.91 9.46 -25.31
CA ASN A 504 -30.97 8.52 -25.67
C ASN A 504 -31.47 7.72 -24.47
N ILE A 505 -30.59 7.33 -23.54
CA ILE A 505 -31.00 6.71 -22.26
C ILE A 505 -31.77 7.71 -21.40
N ILE A 506 -31.30 8.95 -21.27
CA ILE A 506 -32.03 10.00 -20.52
C ILE A 506 -33.42 10.23 -21.13
N ASN A 507 -33.50 10.36 -22.46
CA ASN A 507 -34.75 10.59 -23.18
C ASN A 507 -35.72 9.41 -23.13
N SER A 508 -35.28 8.21 -22.73
CA SER A 508 -36.16 7.07 -22.50
C SER A 508 -36.84 7.10 -21.13
N GLY A 509 -36.62 8.15 -20.32
CA GLY A 509 -37.21 8.29 -18.97
C GLY A 509 -36.29 7.85 -17.83
N MET A 510 -35.03 7.55 -18.11
CA MET A 510 -34.04 7.20 -17.07
C MET A 510 -33.38 8.47 -16.51
N HIS A 511 -33.05 8.45 -15.22
CA HIS A 511 -32.40 9.54 -14.49
C HIS A 511 -30.97 9.14 -14.12
N GLU A 512 -30.00 10.04 -14.26
CA GLU A 512 -28.61 9.76 -13.88
C GLU A 512 -28.31 10.16 -12.43
N ALA A 513 -27.72 9.24 -11.66
CA ALA A 513 -27.33 9.47 -10.26
C ALA A 513 -26.42 10.69 -10.09
N LYS A 514 -25.45 10.86 -10.99
CA LYS A 514 -24.45 11.95 -10.97
C LYS A 514 -25.06 13.35 -10.93
N TYR A 515 -26.24 13.54 -11.51
CA TYR A 515 -26.91 14.85 -11.57
C TYR A 515 -28.19 14.94 -10.75
N THR A 516 -28.75 13.80 -10.33
CA THR A 516 -30.07 13.76 -9.66
C THR A 516 -30.02 13.31 -8.20
N ALA A 517 -28.84 12.89 -7.71
CA ALA A 517 -28.66 12.57 -6.30
C ALA A 517 -28.86 13.80 -5.39
N ASP A 518 -29.52 13.61 -4.24
CA ASP A 518 -29.68 14.69 -3.24
C ASP A 518 -28.32 15.24 -2.77
N VAL A 519 -27.31 14.36 -2.63
CA VAL A 519 -25.94 14.71 -2.24
C VAL A 519 -24.95 14.17 -3.26
N ILE A 520 -24.12 15.04 -3.83
CA ILE A 520 -23.03 14.68 -4.75
C ILE A 520 -21.71 14.99 -4.07
N LYS A 521 -20.95 13.97 -3.67
CA LYS A 521 -19.66 14.15 -2.99
C LYS A 521 -18.54 14.48 -3.97
N ARG A 522 -18.44 13.72 -5.05
CA ARG A 522 -17.53 13.98 -6.16
C ARG A 522 -18.20 13.52 -7.45
N ALA A 523 -18.18 14.39 -8.45
CA ALA A 523 -18.62 14.13 -9.81
C ALA A 523 -17.51 14.60 -10.75
N CYS A 524 -16.66 13.69 -11.18
CA CYS A 524 -15.53 13.96 -12.07
C CYS A 524 -15.50 12.96 -13.22
N SER A 525 -14.45 13.00 -14.04
CA SER A 525 -14.24 11.98 -15.07
C SER A 525 -14.02 10.63 -14.38
N THR A 526 -14.53 9.56 -15.00
CA THR A 526 -14.33 8.21 -14.51
C THR A 526 -13.15 7.54 -15.19
N TRP A 527 -12.78 7.95 -16.40
CA TRP A 527 -11.63 7.38 -17.10
C TRP A 527 -10.36 8.20 -16.86
N HIS A 528 -9.24 7.50 -16.82
CA HIS A 528 -7.91 8.09 -16.77
C HIS A 528 -6.88 7.11 -17.37
N GLU A 529 -5.73 7.62 -17.81
CA GLU A 529 -4.60 6.71 -18.08
C GLU A 529 -4.20 5.99 -16.79
N LEU A 530 -3.87 4.70 -16.87
CA LEU A 530 -3.51 3.91 -15.69
C LEU A 530 -2.36 4.57 -14.91
N GLY A 531 -2.58 4.79 -13.61
CA GLY A 531 -1.64 5.46 -12.71
C GLY A 531 -1.60 6.98 -12.82
N ALA A 532 -2.29 7.58 -13.78
CA ALA A 532 -2.38 9.03 -13.94
C ALA A 532 -3.43 9.66 -13.01
N SER A 533 -3.30 10.96 -12.77
CA SER A 533 -4.30 11.74 -12.04
C SER A 533 -5.60 11.83 -12.83
N VAL A 534 -6.73 11.73 -12.12
CA VAL A 534 -8.07 11.82 -12.71
C VAL A 534 -8.45 13.26 -12.99
N SER A 535 -9.02 13.52 -14.17
CA SER A 535 -9.55 14.84 -14.53
C SER A 535 -10.69 15.24 -13.59
N THR A 536 -10.68 16.48 -13.11
CA THR A 536 -11.76 17.04 -12.29
C THR A 536 -12.97 17.47 -13.10
N GLU A 537 -12.93 17.35 -14.44
CA GLU A 537 -14.06 17.70 -15.31
C GLU A 537 -15.26 16.81 -15.04
N SER A 538 -16.43 17.44 -14.85
CA SER A 538 -17.66 16.76 -14.48
C SER A 538 -18.47 16.26 -15.66
N ASP A 539 -18.07 16.51 -16.92
CA ASP A 539 -18.81 16.12 -18.14
C ASP A 539 -18.05 15.10 -19.03
N GLY A 540 -17.04 14.45 -18.47
CA GLY A 540 -16.19 13.45 -19.13
C GLY A 540 -16.31 12.04 -18.54
N SER A 541 -17.49 11.63 -18.06
CA SER A 541 -17.72 10.27 -17.52
C SER A 541 -17.98 9.29 -18.65
N PHE A 542 -17.37 8.11 -18.62
CA PHE A 542 -17.79 6.99 -19.48
C PHE A 542 -18.69 6.01 -18.74
N ASP A 543 -18.60 6.02 -17.41
CA ASP A 543 -19.35 5.15 -16.53
C ASP A 543 -20.55 5.90 -15.95
N HIS A 544 -21.70 5.24 -15.95
CA HIS A 544 -22.96 5.85 -15.50
C HIS A 544 -23.78 4.89 -14.63
N ILE A 545 -24.57 5.48 -13.72
CA ILE A 545 -25.62 4.81 -12.96
C ILE A 545 -26.92 5.54 -13.26
N PHE A 546 -27.85 4.86 -13.93
CA PHE A 546 -29.18 5.36 -14.23
C PHE A 546 -30.25 4.64 -13.42
N GLY A 547 -31.39 5.29 -13.19
CA GLY A 547 -32.57 4.71 -12.54
C GLY A 547 -33.86 5.20 -13.18
N ASN A 548 -34.90 4.35 -13.22
CA ASN A 548 -36.21 4.76 -13.73
C ASN A 548 -36.99 5.63 -12.72
N ASP A 549 -38.21 6.03 -13.05
CA ASP A 549 -39.02 6.95 -12.23
C ASP A 549 -39.30 6.47 -10.80
N LYS A 550 -39.14 5.18 -10.52
CA LYS A 550 -39.33 4.56 -9.18
C LYS A 550 -38.08 4.63 -8.29
N ILE A 551 -37.00 5.20 -8.80
CA ILE A 551 -35.73 5.39 -8.10
C ILE A 551 -35.60 6.85 -7.66
N LYS A 552 -35.15 7.05 -6.42
CA LYS A 552 -34.58 8.31 -5.95
C LYS A 552 -33.12 8.08 -5.58
N PHE A 553 -32.20 8.82 -6.20
CA PHE A 553 -30.81 8.84 -5.76
C PHE A 553 -30.67 9.81 -4.59
N THR A 554 -30.09 9.33 -3.49
CA THR A 554 -29.85 10.15 -2.28
C THR A 554 -28.39 10.57 -2.19
N TYR A 555 -27.48 9.78 -2.73
CA TYR A 555 -26.04 10.05 -2.69
C TYR A 555 -25.36 9.58 -3.97
N PHE A 556 -24.33 10.30 -4.42
CA PHE A 556 -23.44 9.90 -5.51
C PHE A 556 -21.98 10.26 -5.22
N ASN A 557 -21.05 9.39 -5.62
CA ASN A 557 -19.63 9.66 -5.53
C ASN A 557 -18.81 8.91 -6.60
N THR A 558 -17.84 9.60 -7.18
CA THR A 558 -16.74 9.02 -7.97
C THR A 558 -15.53 8.76 -7.06
N LEU A 559 -15.12 7.50 -6.97
CA LEU A 559 -13.99 7.09 -6.13
C LEU A 559 -12.66 7.34 -6.84
N VAL A 560 -11.89 8.27 -6.30
CA VAL A 560 -10.52 8.55 -6.77
C VAL A 560 -9.57 8.40 -5.59
N ASP A 561 -8.66 7.43 -5.69
CA ASP A 561 -7.60 7.14 -4.74
C ASP A 561 -6.35 6.62 -5.47
N LYS A 562 -5.16 6.84 -4.89
CA LYS A 562 -3.88 6.44 -5.49
C LYS A 562 -3.78 4.92 -5.70
N MET A 563 -4.35 4.09 -4.83
CA MET A 563 -4.35 2.64 -5.06
C MET A 563 -5.30 2.26 -6.20
N LEU A 564 -6.48 2.91 -6.25
CA LEU A 564 -7.49 2.67 -7.28
C LEU A 564 -7.02 3.03 -8.68
N ILE A 565 -6.40 4.20 -8.85
CA ILE A 565 -5.91 4.63 -10.18
C ILE A 565 -4.81 3.72 -10.75
N ASN A 566 -4.15 2.92 -9.89
CA ASN A 566 -3.17 1.92 -10.32
C ASN A 566 -3.80 0.53 -10.56
N ALA A 567 -5.04 0.32 -10.13
CA ALA A 567 -5.74 -0.97 -10.23
C ALA A 567 -6.62 -1.08 -11.48
N ALA A 568 -7.19 0.03 -11.94
CA ALA A 568 -7.96 0.12 -13.17
C ALA A 568 -7.78 1.52 -13.78
N ASP A 569 -8.05 1.65 -15.07
CA ASP A 569 -8.08 2.93 -15.81
C ASP A 569 -9.46 3.60 -15.74
N HIS A 570 -10.39 3.01 -14.98
CA HIS A 570 -11.66 3.59 -14.61
C HIS A 570 -11.80 3.70 -13.08
N CYS A 571 -12.42 4.79 -12.65
CA CYS A 571 -12.80 5.04 -11.26
C CYS A 571 -14.16 4.40 -10.98
N PRO A 572 -14.30 3.60 -9.90
CA PRO A 572 -15.61 3.13 -9.50
C PRO A 572 -16.51 4.29 -9.12
N ILE A 573 -17.78 4.23 -9.54
CA ILE A 573 -18.83 5.14 -9.10
C ILE A 573 -19.84 4.35 -8.27
N TYR A 574 -20.39 4.98 -7.23
CA TYR A 574 -21.51 4.41 -6.50
C TYR A 574 -22.58 5.45 -6.22
N ALA A 575 -23.79 4.94 -6.06
CA ALA A 575 -24.94 5.73 -5.67
C ALA A 575 -25.73 5.03 -4.56
N ASP A 576 -26.23 5.82 -3.61
CA ASP A 576 -27.20 5.35 -2.63
C ASP A 576 -28.60 5.70 -3.13
N VAL A 577 -29.51 4.75 -2.94
CA VAL A 577 -30.79 4.72 -3.64
C VAL A 577 -31.89 4.49 -2.63
N LYS A 578 -33.01 5.20 -2.82
CA LYS A 578 -34.28 4.96 -2.17
C LYS A 578 -35.34 4.57 -3.21
N PHE A 579 -36.14 3.55 -2.91
CA PHE A 579 -37.28 3.17 -3.73
C PHE A 579 -38.49 4.09 -3.42
N LYS A 580 -39.22 4.49 -4.47
CA LYS A 580 -40.39 5.39 -4.35
C LYS A 580 -41.71 4.67 -4.17
#